data_AF-A0A7R8UJK2-F1
#
_entry.id   AF-A0A7R8UJK2-F1
#
_cell.length_a   1.000
_cell.length_b   1.000
_cell.length_c   1.000
_cell.angle_alpha   90.00
_cell.angle_beta   90.00
_cell.angle_gamma   90.00
#
_symmetry.space_group_name_H-M   'P 1'
#
loop_
_entity.id
_entity.type
_entity.pdbx_description
1 polymer ?
#
loop_
_entity_poly.entity_id
_entity_poly.type
_entity_poly.pdbx_seq_one_letter_code
_entity_poly.pdbx_strand_id
1 'polypeptide(L)'
;MSVFRSGRPKMAVNTEIIKQMHRMLLNKRKVKLHGWFCHFDDDNYVNVPRLVRLLDDYSPTVDWYLGKPSISSPLEIHLDNKNSSVPTNKKITFWFATGGAGFCLSRALTLKMLPIAGGGKFINIGDRIRFPDDVTMGFIIEHLLKVPLTVVDNFHSHLEPMEFIRPETFHDQVSFSYARMKNEWNVVKIDGFDMKTDPKRFYSLHCHLFPYFSFCPRAFFAMLIWTELLFPTIVK
;
A
#
# COMPACT_ATOMS: atom_id res chain seq x y z
N MET A 1 -36.68 -12.66 24.79
CA MET A 1 -35.52 -12.62 25.72
C MET A 1 -34.27 -12.81 24.87
N SER A 2 -33.64 -11.74 24.37
CA SER A 2 -32.45 -11.11 24.98
C SER A 2 -31.44 -12.17 25.44
N VAL A 3 -30.20 -12.22 24.95
CA VAL A 3 -29.16 -11.20 25.16
C VAL A 3 -28.09 -11.33 24.05
N PHE A 4 -28.10 -10.44 23.04
CA PHE A 4 -26.83 -10.07 22.39
C PHE A 4 -26.26 -8.93 23.21
N ARG A 5 -25.32 -9.27 24.10
CA ARG A 5 -24.59 -8.32 24.94
C ARG A 5 -23.84 -7.35 24.03
N SER A 6 -24.12 -6.08 24.27
CA SER A 6 -23.38 -4.92 23.81
C SER A 6 -21.89 -5.07 24.10
N GLY A 7 -21.07 -5.00 23.05
CA GLY A 7 -19.61 -5.00 23.18
C GLY A 7 -18.90 -5.30 21.87
N ARG A 8 -19.27 -4.64 20.76
CA ARG A 8 -18.40 -4.62 19.58
C ARG A 8 -17.17 -3.77 19.95
N PRO A 9 -15.93 -4.31 19.84
CA PRO A 9 -14.73 -3.51 20.05
C PRO A 9 -14.83 -2.26 19.17
N LYS A 10 -14.55 -1.08 19.74
CA LYS A 10 -14.30 0.10 18.92
C LYS A 10 -13.17 -0.30 17.97
N MET A 11 -13.46 -0.38 16.68
CA MET A 11 -12.45 -0.64 15.67
C MET A 11 -11.42 0.49 15.81
N ALA A 12 -10.21 0.14 16.23
CA ALA A 12 -9.17 1.13 16.44
C ALA A 12 -8.76 1.66 15.06
N VAL A 13 -9.25 2.84 14.70
CA VAL A 13 -8.74 3.64 13.58
C VAL A 13 -7.24 3.80 13.84
N ASN A 14 -6.42 3.21 12.98
CA ASN A 14 -4.97 3.18 13.16
C ASN A 14 -4.42 4.57 12.85
N THR A 15 -4.36 5.42 13.87
CA THR A 15 -3.99 6.85 13.78
C THR A 15 -2.68 7.19 13.06
N GLU A 16 -1.88 6.22 12.64
CA GLU A 16 -0.55 6.44 12.06
C GLU A 16 -0.62 7.07 10.66
N ILE A 17 -1.48 6.58 9.76
CA ILE A 17 -1.69 7.21 8.42
C ILE A 17 -2.13 8.66 8.59
N ILE A 18 -3.07 8.90 9.51
CA ILE A 18 -3.63 10.22 9.79
C ILE A 18 -2.57 11.13 10.38
N LYS A 19 -1.75 10.64 11.31
CA LYS A 19 -0.66 11.42 11.91
C LYS A 19 0.40 11.75 10.89
N GLN A 20 0.77 10.81 10.01
CA GLN A 20 1.76 11.03 8.96
C GLN A 20 1.23 12.03 7.92
N MET A 21 0.01 11.85 7.46
CA MET A 21 -0.64 12.78 6.55
C MET A 21 -0.81 14.15 7.21
N HIS A 22 -1.29 14.24 8.45
CA HIS A 22 -1.44 15.50 9.18
C HIS A 22 -0.09 16.19 9.43
N ARG A 23 0.99 15.46 9.77
CA ARG A 23 2.35 16.01 9.91
C ARG A 23 2.88 16.56 8.60
N MET A 24 2.66 15.84 7.50
CA MET A 24 2.98 16.35 6.17
C MET A 24 2.18 17.62 5.90
N LEU A 25 0.87 17.58 6.10
CA LEU A 25 -0.10 18.63 5.79
C LEU A 25 0.03 19.91 6.64
N LEU A 26 0.41 19.80 7.92
CA LEU A 26 0.63 20.93 8.82
C LEU A 26 1.90 21.72 8.49
N ASN A 27 2.89 21.07 7.87
CA ASN A 27 4.09 21.73 7.44
C ASN A 27 3.92 22.22 5.99
N LYS A 28 3.23 23.35 5.81
CA LYS A 28 3.03 24.00 4.50
C LYS A 28 4.34 24.25 3.74
N ARG A 29 5.49 24.36 4.42
CA ARG A 29 6.82 24.42 3.78
C ARG A 29 7.25 23.06 3.21
N LYS A 30 7.08 21.96 3.95
CA LYS A 30 7.37 20.58 3.45
C LYS A 30 6.42 20.15 2.33
N VAL A 31 5.14 20.50 2.39
CA VAL A 31 4.18 20.27 1.27
C VAL A 31 4.59 21.04 0.01
N LYS A 32 5.35 22.13 0.14
CA LYS A 32 5.87 22.90 -1.00
C LYS A 32 7.15 22.28 -1.60
N LEU A 33 7.80 21.35 -0.90
CA LEU A 33 9.11 20.77 -1.26
C LEU A 33 9.01 19.33 -1.80
N HIS A 34 7.95 18.58 -1.48
CA HIS A 34 7.79 17.18 -1.91
C HIS A 34 6.57 17.02 -2.81
N GLY A 35 6.77 16.38 -3.98
CA GLY A 35 5.72 16.16 -4.99
C GLY A 35 4.74 15.02 -4.65
N TRP A 36 5.10 14.15 -3.71
CA TRP A 36 4.39 12.91 -3.41
C TRP A 36 4.34 12.62 -1.92
N PHE A 37 3.21 12.07 -1.49
CA PHE A 37 3.04 11.37 -0.23
C PHE A 37 2.92 9.89 -0.52
N CYS A 38 3.64 9.02 0.19
CA CYS A 38 3.42 7.59 0.12
C CYS A 38 3.30 7.03 1.54
N HIS A 39 2.37 6.08 1.70
CA HIS A 39 2.16 5.32 2.92
C HIS A 39 2.60 3.87 2.69
N PHE A 40 3.27 3.30 3.68
CA PHE A 40 3.65 1.90 3.78
C PHE A 40 3.61 1.49 5.25
N ASP A 41 3.18 0.27 5.54
CA ASP A 41 3.13 -0.30 6.90
C ASP A 41 4.52 -0.81 7.33
N ASP A 42 4.69 -1.14 8.62
CA ASP A 42 5.96 -1.63 9.19
C ASP A 42 6.31 -3.06 8.77
N ASP A 43 5.37 -3.76 8.13
CA ASP A 43 5.56 -5.06 7.51
C ASP A 43 5.82 -4.98 5.99
N ASN A 44 6.00 -3.78 5.43
CA ASN A 44 6.35 -3.61 4.03
C ASN A 44 7.86 -3.54 3.77
N TYR A 45 8.30 -4.17 2.67
CA TYR A 45 9.59 -3.90 2.04
C TYR A 45 9.34 -2.98 0.84
N VAL A 46 10.07 -1.87 0.74
CA VAL A 46 9.90 -0.89 -0.35
C VAL A 46 11.14 -0.88 -1.23
N ASN A 47 10.95 -1.22 -2.51
CA ASN A 47 11.96 -1.03 -3.55
C ASN A 47 11.97 0.45 -3.97
N VAL A 48 12.69 1.28 -3.21
CA VAL A 48 12.70 2.73 -3.39
C VAL A 48 13.11 3.17 -4.80
N PRO A 49 14.16 2.61 -5.45
CA PRO A 49 14.49 2.96 -6.83
C PRO A 49 13.34 2.71 -7.81
N ARG A 50 12.60 1.60 -7.64
CA ARG A 50 11.43 1.30 -8.48
C ARG A 50 10.27 2.26 -8.20
N LEU A 51 10.02 2.58 -6.92
CA LEU A 51 9.02 3.57 -6.52
C LEU A 51 9.29 4.93 -7.17
N VAL A 52 10.53 5.45 -7.09
CA VAL A 52 10.88 6.75 -7.68
C VAL A 52 10.62 6.75 -9.18
N ARG A 53 11.07 5.72 -9.91
CA ARG A 53 10.81 5.59 -11.34
C ARG A 53 9.32 5.56 -11.68
N LEU A 54 8.52 4.82 -10.90
CA LEU A 54 7.07 4.81 -11.07
C LEU A 54 6.49 6.23 -10.89
N LEU A 55 6.91 6.96 -9.86
CA LEU A 55 6.38 8.29 -9.57
C LEU A 55 6.78 9.34 -10.62
N ASP A 56 7.90 9.15 -11.32
CA ASP A 56 8.34 10.02 -12.42
C ASP A 56 7.43 9.93 -13.65
N ASP A 57 6.69 8.82 -13.81
CA ASP A 57 5.71 8.64 -14.90
C ASP A 57 4.45 9.51 -14.70
N TYR A 58 4.29 10.15 -13.54
CA TYR A 58 3.10 10.91 -13.17
C TYR A 58 3.44 12.34 -12.76
N SER A 59 2.66 13.32 -13.22
CA SER A 59 2.83 14.71 -12.77
C SER A 59 2.28 14.93 -11.35
N PRO A 60 3.08 15.46 -10.39
CA PRO A 60 2.61 15.72 -9.03
C PRO A 60 1.62 16.91 -8.94
N THR A 61 1.41 17.65 -10.02
CA THR A 61 0.42 18.74 -10.11
C THR A 61 -0.96 18.26 -10.55
N VAL A 62 -1.09 16.98 -10.93
CA VAL A 62 -2.36 16.33 -11.28
C VAL A 62 -2.80 15.45 -10.10
N ASP A 63 -4.11 15.29 -9.91
CA ASP A 63 -4.64 14.47 -8.82
C ASP A 63 -4.45 12.98 -9.10
N TRP A 64 -3.39 12.41 -8.52
CA TRP A 64 -3.15 10.97 -8.54
C TRP A 64 -3.36 10.32 -7.19
N TYR A 65 -4.09 9.20 -7.20
CA TYR A 65 -4.18 8.21 -6.15
C TYR A 65 -3.69 6.88 -6.72
N LEU A 66 -2.44 6.51 -6.40
CA LEU A 66 -1.77 5.33 -6.93
C LEU A 66 -1.75 4.23 -5.87
N GLY A 67 -2.10 3.00 -6.23
CA GLY A 67 -2.02 1.86 -5.33
C GLY A 67 -2.76 0.65 -5.89
N LYS A 68 -3.02 -0.34 -5.05
CA LYS A 68 -3.69 -1.58 -5.46
C LYS A 68 -4.83 -1.95 -4.51
N PRO A 69 -6.04 -2.24 -5.00
CA PRO A 69 -7.09 -2.80 -4.16
C PRO A 69 -6.84 -4.30 -3.92
N SER A 70 -7.01 -4.77 -2.69
CA SER A 70 -6.98 -6.20 -2.36
C SER A 70 -8.38 -6.85 -2.34
N ILE A 71 -9.38 -6.21 -2.95
CA ILE A 71 -10.75 -6.73 -3.11
C ILE A 71 -11.11 -6.84 -4.60
N SER A 72 -11.98 -7.79 -4.95
CA SER A 72 -12.34 -8.08 -6.35
C SER A 72 -13.46 -7.20 -6.92
N SER A 73 -14.16 -6.46 -6.07
CA SER A 73 -15.24 -5.54 -6.44
C SER A 73 -15.17 -4.27 -5.58
N PRO A 74 -15.68 -3.12 -6.05
CA PRO A 74 -15.65 -1.90 -5.27
C PRO A 74 -16.48 -2.07 -3.99
N LEU A 75 -15.99 -1.47 -2.90
CA LEU A 75 -16.65 -1.58 -1.60
C LEU A 75 -18.00 -0.87 -1.66
N GLU A 76 -19.04 -1.54 -1.18
CA GLU A 76 -20.39 -1.01 -1.07
C GLU A 76 -20.74 -0.71 0.39
N ILE A 77 -21.17 0.51 0.67
CA ILE A 77 -21.60 0.94 2.00
C ILE A 77 -22.98 1.61 1.96
N HIS A 78 -23.70 1.48 3.06
CA HIS A 78 -24.97 2.16 3.31
C HIS A 78 -24.77 3.23 4.38
N LEU A 79 -25.11 4.48 4.06
CA LEU A 79 -25.09 5.56 5.04
C LEU A 79 -26.50 5.85 5.52
N ASP A 80 -26.75 5.59 6.80
CA ASP A 80 -28.00 5.97 7.47
C ASP A 80 -28.05 7.49 7.62
N ASN A 81 -29.02 8.13 6.98
CA ASN A 81 -29.26 9.56 7.16
C ASN A 81 -30.18 9.79 8.36
N LYS A 82 -29.61 9.84 9.57
CA LYS A 82 -30.38 10.03 10.82
C LYS A 82 -31.16 11.36 10.91
N ASN A 83 -30.92 12.30 9.98
CA ASN A 83 -31.49 13.65 10.01
C ASN A 83 -32.55 13.90 8.91
N SER A 84 -33.06 12.87 8.23
CA SER A 84 -34.10 13.04 7.22
C SER A 84 -35.27 12.10 7.50
N SER A 85 -36.48 12.66 7.50
CA SER A 85 -37.76 11.95 7.65
C SER A 85 -38.09 11.01 6.49
N VAL A 86 -37.21 10.93 5.49
CA VAL A 86 -37.26 10.00 4.37
C VAL A 86 -36.04 9.06 4.50
N PRO A 87 -36.22 7.74 4.60
CA PRO A 87 -35.13 6.77 4.59
C PRO A 87 -34.50 6.74 3.18
N THR A 88 -33.62 7.68 2.88
CA THR A 88 -32.77 7.58 1.68
C THR A 88 -31.62 6.66 2.03
N ASN A 89 -31.80 5.37 1.80
CA ASN A 89 -30.73 4.39 1.92
C ASN A 89 -29.75 4.60 0.76
N LYS A 90 -28.87 5.61 0.87
CA LYS A 90 -27.97 6.00 -0.21
C LYS A 90 -26.82 5.00 -0.27
N LYS A 91 -26.94 4.09 -1.23
CA LYS A 91 -25.89 3.13 -1.61
C LYS A 91 -24.69 3.89 -2.19
N ILE A 92 -23.51 3.61 -1.67
CA ILE A 92 -22.25 4.23 -2.08
C ILE A 92 -21.27 3.12 -2.45
N THR A 93 -20.65 3.23 -3.62
CA THR A 93 -19.62 2.31 -4.12
C THR A 93 -18.35 3.08 -4.42
N PHE A 94 -17.19 2.53 -4.04
CA PHE A 94 -15.87 3.12 -4.31
C PHE A 94 -14.75 2.10 -4.16
N TRP A 95 -13.61 2.35 -4.82
CA TRP A 95 -12.38 1.61 -4.58
C TRP A 95 -11.50 2.28 -3.51
N PHE A 96 -10.59 1.50 -2.94
CA PHE A 96 -9.54 2.00 -2.06
C PHE A 96 -8.25 1.21 -2.31
N ALA A 97 -7.10 1.88 -2.21
CA ALA A 97 -5.81 1.20 -2.16
C ALA A 97 -5.65 0.57 -0.79
N THR A 98 -5.25 -0.69 -0.75
CA THR A 98 -5.05 -1.42 0.50
C THR A 98 -3.80 -0.91 1.20
N GLY A 99 -3.94 -0.49 2.47
CA GLY A 99 -2.85 0.13 3.23
C GLY A 99 -1.58 -0.73 3.31
N GLY A 100 -1.76 -2.03 3.56
CA GLY A 100 -0.67 -3.01 3.66
C GLY A 100 0.01 -3.37 2.33
N ALA A 101 -0.48 -2.89 1.18
CA ALA A 101 0.29 -2.90 -0.07
C ALA A 101 1.15 -1.63 -0.20
N GLY A 102 0.75 -0.55 0.46
CA GLY A 102 1.22 0.80 0.25
C GLY A 102 0.45 1.53 -0.87
N PHE A 103 0.46 2.86 -0.79
CA PHE A 103 -0.17 3.73 -1.77
C PHE A 103 0.52 5.09 -1.80
N CYS A 104 0.34 5.83 -2.90
CA CYS A 104 0.89 7.17 -3.06
C CYS A 104 -0.17 8.18 -3.52
N LEU A 105 -0.03 9.41 -3.04
CA LEU A 105 -0.87 10.55 -3.40
C LEU A 105 0.01 11.66 -3.96
N SER A 106 -0.41 12.21 -5.09
CA SER A 106 0.17 13.45 -5.61
C SER A 106 0.02 14.60 -4.62
N ARG A 107 0.90 15.60 -4.75
CA ARG A 107 0.79 16.86 -4.01
C ARG A 107 -0.54 17.56 -4.27
N ALA A 108 -1.02 17.61 -5.53
CA ALA A 108 -2.29 18.24 -5.87
C ALA A 108 -3.47 17.62 -5.12
N LEU A 109 -3.57 16.28 -5.13
CA LEU A 109 -4.63 15.56 -4.42
C LEU A 109 -4.54 15.79 -2.91
N THR A 110 -3.33 15.67 -2.36
CA THR A 110 -3.07 15.89 -0.94
C THR A 110 -3.55 17.28 -0.47
N LEU A 111 -3.33 18.31 -1.29
CA LEU A 111 -3.82 19.68 -1.02
C LEU A 111 -5.35 19.79 -1.11
N LYS A 112 -6.01 19.05 -2.01
CA LYS A 112 -7.48 18.99 -2.09
C LYS A 112 -8.11 18.26 -0.90
N MET A 113 -7.41 17.28 -0.33
CA MET A 113 -7.87 16.55 0.84
C MET A 113 -7.87 17.41 2.12
N LEU A 114 -6.94 18.37 2.25
CA LEU A 114 -6.78 19.24 3.43
C LEU A 114 -8.09 19.79 4.02
N PRO A 115 -8.93 20.52 3.27
CA PRO A 115 -10.15 21.10 3.82
C PRO A 115 -11.18 20.04 4.27
N ILE A 116 -11.12 18.82 3.74
CA ILE A 116 -12.07 17.73 4.00
C ILE A 116 -11.60 16.83 5.15
N ALA A 117 -10.30 16.54 5.20
CA ALA A 117 -9.70 15.53 6.07
C ALA A 117 -8.81 16.12 7.19
N GLY A 118 -8.31 17.35 7.02
CA GLY A 118 -7.41 18.00 7.98
C GLY A 118 -8.09 18.37 9.31
N GLY A 119 -7.28 18.66 10.33
CA GLY A 119 -7.78 19.15 11.63
C GLY A 119 -8.68 18.16 12.37
N GLY A 120 -8.41 16.86 12.28
CA GLY A 120 -9.20 15.81 12.92
C GLY A 120 -10.45 15.35 12.17
N LYS A 121 -10.81 16.00 11.05
CA LYS A 121 -11.98 15.62 10.24
C LYS A 121 -11.88 14.22 9.66
N PHE A 122 -10.68 13.76 9.31
CA PHE A 122 -10.47 12.39 8.83
C PHE A 122 -10.96 11.35 9.85
N ILE A 123 -10.57 11.50 11.12
CA ILE A 123 -10.99 10.60 12.22
C ILE A 123 -12.52 10.59 12.31
N ASN A 124 -13.15 11.78 12.29
CA ASN A 124 -14.60 11.90 12.34
C ASN A 124 -15.30 11.19 11.17
N ILE A 125 -14.71 11.23 9.96
CA ILE A 125 -15.24 10.52 8.78
C ILE A 125 -15.10 9.02 9.00
N GLY A 126 -13.91 8.54 9.38
CA GLY A 126 -13.65 7.12 9.66
C GLY A 126 -14.58 6.55 10.73
N ASP A 127 -14.78 7.27 11.83
CA ASP A 127 -15.71 6.91 12.90
C ASP A 127 -17.17 6.86 12.43
N ARG A 128 -17.56 7.77 11.53
CA ARG A 128 -18.91 7.83 10.97
C ARG A 128 -19.19 6.65 10.05
N ILE A 129 -18.25 6.32 9.16
CA ILE A 129 -18.41 5.21 8.21
C ILE A 129 -18.07 3.85 8.85
N ARG A 130 -17.35 3.85 9.99
CA ARG A 130 -16.88 2.66 10.73
C ARG A 130 -16.03 1.74 9.88
N PHE A 131 -15.08 2.31 9.15
CA PHE A 131 -14.10 1.59 8.36
C PHE A 131 -12.65 1.97 8.77
N PRO A 132 -11.67 1.11 8.48
CA PRO A 132 -10.25 1.41 8.72
C PRO A 132 -9.75 2.61 7.90
N ASP A 133 -8.52 3.04 8.17
CA ASP A 133 -7.90 4.24 7.62
C ASP A 133 -7.76 4.18 6.09
N ASP A 134 -7.33 3.07 5.52
CA ASP A 134 -7.18 2.90 4.06
C ASP A 134 -8.54 2.96 3.32
N VAL A 135 -9.57 2.34 3.87
CA VAL A 135 -10.94 2.47 3.38
C VAL A 135 -11.45 3.89 3.53
N THR A 136 -11.13 4.57 4.63
CA THR A 136 -11.50 5.99 4.85
C THR A 136 -10.80 6.90 3.83
N MET A 137 -9.54 6.62 3.48
CA MET A 137 -8.82 7.29 2.39
C MET A 137 -9.55 7.11 1.06
N GLY A 138 -9.92 5.88 0.70
CA GLY A 138 -10.70 5.61 -0.51
C GLY A 138 -12.05 6.32 -0.52
N PHE A 139 -12.77 6.31 0.60
CA PHE A 139 -14.04 7.04 0.71
C PHE A 139 -13.87 8.55 0.45
N ILE A 140 -12.84 9.17 1.03
CA ILE A 140 -12.59 10.59 0.81
C ILE A 140 -12.17 10.87 -0.64
N ILE A 141 -11.27 10.07 -1.20
CA ILE A 141 -10.67 10.34 -2.51
C ILE A 141 -11.63 9.98 -3.64
N GLU A 142 -12.13 8.75 -3.68
CA GLU A 142 -13.02 8.29 -4.74
C GLU A 142 -14.44 8.82 -4.58
N HIS A 143 -15.01 8.72 -3.38
CA HIS A 143 -16.42 9.06 -3.20
C HIS A 143 -16.64 10.57 -3.03
N LEU A 144 -15.87 11.27 -2.18
CA LEU A 144 -16.07 12.70 -1.94
C LEU A 144 -15.35 13.58 -2.99
N LEU A 145 -14.10 13.28 -3.32
CA LEU A 145 -13.28 14.08 -4.24
C LEU A 145 -13.41 13.66 -5.71
N LYS A 146 -14.02 12.51 -6.00
CA LYS A 146 -14.21 11.98 -7.36
C LYS A 146 -12.92 11.75 -8.14
N VAL A 147 -11.85 11.40 -7.44
CA VAL A 147 -10.57 11.02 -8.04
C VAL A 147 -10.46 9.50 -8.00
N PRO A 148 -10.42 8.81 -9.16
CA PRO A 148 -10.36 7.35 -9.19
C PRO A 148 -8.99 6.85 -8.72
N LEU A 149 -8.99 5.67 -8.09
CA LEU A 149 -7.80 4.88 -7.83
C LEU A 149 -7.18 4.46 -9.17
N THR A 150 -5.95 4.90 -9.37
CA THR A 150 -5.11 4.39 -10.45
C THR A 150 -4.44 3.12 -9.96
N VAL A 151 -4.89 1.99 -10.50
CA VAL A 151 -4.38 0.67 -10.11
C VAL A 151 -2.95 0.52 -10.61
N VAL A 152 -2.06 0.17 -9.68
CA VAL A 152 -0.66 -0.15 -9.96
C VAL A 152 -0.36 -1.53 -9.40
N ASP A 153 -0.21 -2.51 -10.28
CA ASP A 153 -0.07 -3.92 -9.91
C ASP A 153 1.23 -4.25 -9.15
N ASN A 154 2.20 -3.34 -9.18
CA ASN A 154 3.50 -3.49 -8.55
C ASN A 154 3.51 -3.26 -7.02
N PHE A 155 2.38 -2.85 -6.44
CA PHE A 155 2.21 -2.83 -4.98
C PHE A 155 1.64 -4.17 -4.50
N HIS A 156 2.16 -4.74 -3.41
CA HIS A 156 1.75 -6.07 -2.95
C HIS A 156 1.47 -6.09 -1.45
N SER A 157 0.25 -6.49 -1.09
CA SER A 157 -0.18 -6.67 0.31
C SER A 157 -0.02 -8.11 0.75
N HIS A 158 0.20 -8.36 2.05
CA HIS A 158 0.18 -9.71 2.63
C HIS A 158 -1.21 -10.39 2.55
N LEU A 159 -2.23 -9.70 2.04
CA LEU A 159 -3.53 -10.28 1.67
C LEU A 159 -3.47 -11.03 0.33
N GLU A 160 -2.38 -10.90 -0.42
CA GLU A 160 -2.11 -11.64 -1.65
C GLU A 160 -1.14 -12.80 -1.37
N PRO A 161 -1.19 -13.91 -2.11
CA PRO A 161 -0.22 -15.00 -1.98
C PRO A 161 1.17 -14.53 -2.48
N MET A 162 2.07 -14.18 -1.55
CA MET A 162 3.39 -13.63 -1.86
C MET A 162 4.28 -14.63 -2.64
N GLU A 163 4.00 -15.92 -2.52
CA GLU A 163 4.71 -16.97 -3.27
C GLU A 163 4.48 -16.91 -4.79
N PHE A 164 3.42 -16.24 -5.26
CA PHE A 164 3.11 -16.11 -6.69
C PHE A 164 3.82 -14.93 -7.36
N ILE A 165 4.47 -14.06 -6.60
CA ILE A 165 5.32 -13.02 -7.17
C ILE A 165 6.58 -13.70 -7.70
N ARG A 166 6.79 -13.59 -9.01
CA ARG A 166 7.88 -14.30 -9.70
C ARG A 166 9.22 -13.62 -9.44
N PRO A 167 10.30 -14.37 -9.09
CA PRO A 167 11.62 -13.81 -8.84
C PRO A 167 12.16 -12.89 -9.94
N GLU A 168 11.89 -13.24 -11.19
CA GLU A 168 12.36 -12.49 -12.36
C GLU A 168 11.75 -11.09 -12.44
N THR A 169 10.62 -10.87 -11.78
CA THR A 169 9.91 -9.58 -11.75
C THR A 169 10.19 -8.75 -10.50
N PHE A 170 11.03 -9.21 -9.57
CA PHE A 170 11.22 -8.53 -8.29
C PHE A 170 11.71 -7.09 -8.43
N HIS A 171 12.59 -6.82 -9.41
CA HIS A 171 13.08 -5.47 -9.69
C HIS A 171 11.99 -4.50 -10.16
N ASP A 172 10.89 -5.03 -10.72
CA ASP A 172 9.77 -4.25 -11.22
C ASP A 172 8.72 -3.95 -10.14
N GLN A 173 8.77 -4.67 -9.01
CA GLN A 173 7.82 -4.48 -7.92
C GLN A 173 8.22 -3.30 -7.03
N VAL A 174 7.22 -2.56 -6.57
CA VAL A 174 7.38 -1.38 -5.71
C VAL A 174 7.43 -1.79 -4.25
N SER A 175 6.52 -2.65 -3.83
CA SER A 175 6.42 -3.10 -2.45
C SER A 175 6.20 -4.59 -2.36
N PHE A 176 6.60 -5.14 -1.22
CA PHE A 176 6.28 -6.50 -0.80
C PHE A 176 5.80 -6.43 0.64
N SER A 177 5.13 -7.47 1.11
CA SER A 177 4.72 -7.59 2.50
C SER A 177 4.93 -9.02 2.99
N TYR A 178 4.66 -9.25 4.27
CA TYR A 178 4.60 -10.58 4.85
C TYR A 178 3.52 -10.63 5.93
N ALA A 179 2.96 -11.82 6.16
CA ALA A 179 2.12 -12.06 7.32
C ALA A 179 2.30 -13.46 7.86
N ARG A 180 2.09 -13.64 9.17
CA ARG A 180 2.00 -14.97 9.75
C ARG A 180 0.55 -15.45 9.71
N MET A 181 0.27 -16.42 8.84
CA MET A 181 -1.03 -17.06 8.71
C MET A 181 -1.05 -18.37 9.49
N LYS A 182 -1.66 -18.35 10.68
CA LYS A 182 -1.64 -19.49 11.63
C LYS A 182 -0.20 -19.95 11.92
N ASN A 183 0.23 -21.06 11.31
CA ASN A 183 1.54 -21.67 11.48
C ASN A 183 2.45 -21.53 10.26
N GLU A 184 2.00 -20.84 9.21
CA GLU A 184 2.75 -20.63 7.97
C GLU A 184 2.98 -19.14 7.74
N TRP A 185 4.10 -18.84 7.07
CA TRP A 185 4.41 -17.48 6.66
C TRP A 185 3.94 -17.26 5.23
N ASN A 186 3.09 -16.25 5.02
CA ASN A 186 2.88 -15.70 3.69
C ASN A 186 4.05 -14.75 3.40
N VAL A 187 5.03 -15.24 2.63
CA VAL A 187 6.26 -14.53 2.29
C VAL A 187 6.63 -14.79 0.84
N VAL A 188 7.46 -13.91 0.29
CA VAL A 188 7.93 -14.05 -1.09
C VAL A 188 8.79 -15.31 -1.25
N LYS A 189 8.57 -16.05 -2.34
CA LYS A 189 9.37 -17.23 -2.67
C LYS A 189 10.69 -16.79 -3.29
N ILE A 190 11.78 -16.94 -2.54
CA ILE A 190 13.11 -16.53 -2.96
C ILE A 190 14.16 -17.43 -2.30
N ASP A 191 15.28 -17.68 -2.97
CA ASP A 191 16.45 -18.31 -2.35
C ASP A 191 17.25 -17.26 -1.57
N GLY A 192 17.94 -17.66 -0.50
CA GLY A 192 18.38 -16.64 0.44
C GLY A 192 19.08 -17.14 1.69
N PHE A 193 19.06 -16.27 2.70
CA PHE A 193 19.31 -16.64 4.07
C PHE A 193 18.34 -17.76 4.50
N ASP A 194 18.72 -18.53 5.51
CA ASP A 194 17.85 -19.56 6.08
C ASP A 194 16.64 -18.94 6.82
N MET A 195 15.58 -19.72 7.02
CA MET A 195 14.33 -19.25 7.63
C MET A 195 14.45 -18.89 9.12
N LYS A 196 15.50 -19.32 9.81
CA LYS A 196 15.75 -18.92 11.21
C LYS A 196 16.34 -17.51 11.25
N THR A 197 17.20 -17.17 10.28
CA THR A 197 17.80 -15.84 10.14
C THR A 197 16.86 -14.84 9.48
N ASP A 198 16.15 -15.24 8.43
CA ASP A 198 15.30 -14.37 7.61
C ASP A 198 13.90 -14.97 7.38
N PRO A 199 13.09 -15.11 8.45
CA PRO A 199 11.75 -15.69 8.36
C PRO A 199 10.78 -14.88 7.49
N LYS A 200 11.03 -13.57 7.34
CA LYS A 200 10.21 -12.62 6.57
C LYS A 200 10.68 -12.48 5.12
N ARG A 201 11.82 -13.11 4.77
CA ARG A 201 12.47 -13.08 3.45
C ARG A 201 12.99 -11.71 3.00
N PHE A 202 12.98 -10.69 3.85
CA PHE A 202 13.36 -9.33 3.47
C PHE A 202 14.87 -9.15 3.30
N TYR A 203 15.70 -9.87 4.05
CA TYR A 203 17.15 -9.83 3.81
C TYR A 203 17.52 -10.52 2.51
N SER A 204 16.89 -11.65 2.23
CA SER A 204 17.05 -12.40 0.99
C SER A 204 16.60 -11.56 -0.21
N LEU A 205 15.41 -10.95 -0.12
CA LEU A 205 14.89 -10.03 -1.14
C LEU A 205 15.81 -8.82 -1.33
N HIS A 206 16.30 -8.22 -0.25
CA HIS A 206 17.22 -7.09 -0.33
C HIS A 206 18.51 -7.45 -1.07
N CYS A 207 19.08 -8.61 -0.76
CA CYS A 207 20.31 -9.07 -1.41
C CYS A 207 20.09 -9.53 -2.85
N HIS A 208 18.89 -9.97 -3.21
CA HIS A 208 18.53 -10.19 -4.61
C HIS A 208 18.47 -8.87 -5.39
N LEU A 209 17.82 -7.85 -4.84
CA LEU A 209 17.67 -6.55 -5.49
C LEU A 209 18.96 -5.72 -5.51
N PHE A 210 19.79 -5.87 -4.48
CA PHE A 210 20.98 -5.05 -4.24
C PHE A 210 22.16 -5.93 -3.78
N PRO A 211 22.71 -6.78 -4.65
CA PRO A 211 23.70 -7.79 -4.26
C PRO A 211 25.05 -7.20 -3.83
N TYR A 212 25.30 -5.92 -4.12
CA TYR A 212 26.56 -5.23 -3.85
C TYR A 212 26.79 -4.87 -2.37
N PHE A 213 25.80 -5.04 -1.49
CA PHE A 213 25.98 -4.78 -0.06
C PHE A 213 26.83 -5.87 0.60
N SER A 214 27.75 -5.48 1.50
CA SER A 214 28.76 -6.37 2.08
C SER A 214 28.20 -7.49 2.97
N PHE A 215 26.99 -7.32 3.51
CA PHE A 215 26.32 -8.34 4.31
C PHE A 215 25.57 -9.38 3.45
N CYS A 216 25.49 -9.17 2.14
CA CYS A 216 24.86 -10.11 1.24
C CYS A 216 25.75 -11.33 0.99
N PRO A 217 25.22 -12.57 1.08
CA PRO A 217 26.04 -13.76 0.90
C PRO A 217 26.57 -13.84 -0.53
N ARG A 218 27.88 -14.06 -0.68
CA ARG A 218 28.54 -14.10 -2.00
C ARG A 218 28.07 -15.26 -2.89
N ALA A 219 27.39 -16.26 -2.32
CA ALA A 219 26.86 -17.42 -3.06
C ALA A 219 25.73 -17.08 -4.04
N PHE A 220 25.09 -15.90 -3.93
CA PHE A 220 24.03 -15.46 -4.85
C PHE A 220 24.52 -15.00 -6.22
N PHE A 221 25.83 -14.73 -6.36
CA PHE A 221 26.42 -14.21 -7.60
C PHE A 221 26.58 -15.26 -8.70
N ALA A 222 26.54 -16.56 -8.36
CA ALA A 222 26.77 -17.60 -9.37
C ALA A 222 25.59 -17.68 -10.38
N MET A 223 24.34 -17.75 -9.92
CA MET A 223 23.23 -18.11 -10.82
C MET A 223 22.90 -17.10 -11.93
N LEU A 224 23.22 -15.81 -11.73
CA LEU A 224 22.98 -14.76 -12.73
C LEU A 224 24.11 -14.64 -13.78
N ILE A 225 25.33 -15.10 -13.48
CA ILE A 225 26.47 -15.02 -14.41
C ILE A 225 26.54 -16.26 -15.32
N TRP A 226 26.06 -17.42 -14.85
CA TRP A 226 26.09 -18.67 -15.64
C TRP A 226 25.13 -18.69 -16.84
N THR A 227 24.05 -17.89 -16.83
CA THR A 227 23.12 -17.81 -17.98
C THR A 227 23.66 -16.97 -19.13
N GLU A 228 24.51 -15.98 -18.88
CA GLU A 228 25.12 -15.17 -19.96
C GLU A 228 26.36 -15.82 -20.60
N LEU A 229 27.00 -16.78 -19.94
CA LEU A 229 28.24 -17.42 -20.43
C LEU A 229 28.02 -18.69 -21.28
N LEU A 230 26.78 -19.15 -21.50
CA LEU A 230 26.49 -20.39 -22.23
C LEU A 230 25.97 -20.23 -23.66
N PHE A 231 25.87 -19.01 -24.19
CA PHE A 231 25.64 -18.79 -25.62
C PHE A 231 26.72 -17.88 -26.22
N PRO A 232 27.93 -18.40 -26.51
CA PRO A 232 28.75 -17.76 -27.53
C PRO A 232 27.99 -17.89 -28.85
N THR A 233 27.69 -16.74 -29.43
CA THR A 233 27.26 -16.57 -30.82
C THR A 233 28.13 -17.43 -31.75
N ILE A 234 27.57 -18.55 -32.24
CA ILE A 234 28.05 -19.19 -33.45
C ILE A 234 27.27 -18.57 -34.60
N VAL A 235 27.84 -17.52 -35.19
CA VAL A 235 27.50 -17.08 -36.54
C VAL A 235 28.80 -17.11 -37.33
N LYS A 236 28.88 -18.08 -38.25
CA LYS A 236 29.71 -17.99 -39.46
C LYS A 236 28.79 -17.53 -40.59
#